data_AF-A0A7C4QJP6-F1
#
_entry.id   AF-A0A7C4QJP6-F1
#
_cell.length_a   1.000
_cell.length_b   1.000
_cell.length_c   1.000
_cell.angle_alpha   90.00
_cell.angle_beta   90.00
_cell.angle_gamma   90.00
#
_symmetry.space_group_name_H-M   'P 1'
#
loop_
_entity.id
_entity.type
_entity.pdbx_description
1 polymer ?
#
loop_
_entity_poly.entity_id
_entity_poly.type
_entity_poly.pdbx_seq_one_letter_code
_entity_poly.pdbx_strand_id
1 'polypeptide(L)'
;MKLRPESLKKYVLSRFVSYDPSIVLQADVGVDAAAIKVCDEVLVGVHPDPISGAIKHLGTLSIVIPANDVAMIGAYPKFFTSVILLPENSDEELVDIITSSMRRALSRYGALMVGGHTEFTDSVKRPITITTAFGHTKNEQLSGC
;
A
#
# COMPACT_ATOMS: atom_id res chain seq x y z
N MET A 1 0.89 -9.54 13.61
CA MET A 1 -0.44 -9.76 14.23
C MET A 1 -1.29 -8.54 13.89
N LYS A 2 -2.45 -8.72 13.22
CA LYS A 2 -3.39 -7.61 12.96
C LYS A 2 -4.20 -7.33 14.23
N LEU A 3 -4.66 -6.09 14.39
CA LEU A 3 -5.58 -5.71 15.47
C LEU A 3 -6.93 -6.43 15.29
N ARG A 4 -7.59 -6.82 16.39
CA ARG A 4 -8.93 -7.44 16.31
C ARG A 4 -9.96 -6.46 15.74
N PRO A 5 -10.94 -6.91 14.94
CA PRO A 5 -11.95 -6.05 14.31
C PRO A 5 -12.66 -5.09 15.28
N GLU A 6 -13.04 -5.56 16.46
CA GLU A 6 -13.75 -4.76 17.45
C GLU A 6 -12.86 -3.63 18.00
N SER A 7 -11.57 -3.92 18.19
CA SER A 7 -10.59 -2.94 18.64
C SER A 7 -10.22 -1.95 17.53
N LEU A 8 -10.12 -2.42 16.28
CA LEU A 8 -9.92 -1.57 15.11
C LEU A 8 -11.07 -0.57 14.97
N LYS A 9 -12.31 -1.05 15.05
CA LYS A 9 -13.49 -0.20 14.98
C LYS A 9 -13.55 0.80 16.14
N LYS A 10 -13.32 0.33 17.38
CA LYS A 10 -13.40 1.15 18.59
C LYS A 10 -12.33 2.23 18.67
N TYR A 11 -11.09 1.93 18.30
CA TYR A 11 -9.94 2.81 18.57
C TYR A 11 -9.34 3.47 17.32
N VAL A 12 -9.63 3.00 16.11
CA VAL A 12 -9.06 3.58 14.88
C VAL A 12 -10.18 4.19 14.05
N LEU A 13 -11.09 3.36 13.52
CA LEU A 13 -12.09 3.81 12.55
C LEU A 13 -13.07 4.83 13.16
N SER A 14 -13.45 4.67 14.43
CA SER A 14 -14.30 5.62 15.16
C SER A 14 -13.73 7.04 15.25
N ARG A 15 -12.41 7.22 15.10
CA ARG A 15 -11.73 8.52 15.23
C ARG A 15 -11.68 9.30 13.92
N PHE A 16 -11.81 8.61 12.78
CA PHE A 16 -11.55 9.18 11.46
C PHE A 16 -12.78 9.13 10.54
N VAL A 17 -13.98 9.18 11.12
CA VAL A 17 -15.23 9.30 10.35
C VAL A 17 -15.20 10.62 9.59
N SER A 18 -14.94 10.53 8.29
CA SER A 18 -14.85 11.66 7.38
C SER A 18 -16.04 11.61 6.43
N TYR A 19 -16.71 12.74 6.24
CA TYR A 19 -17.78 12.86 5.26
C TYR A 19 -17.32 13.81 4.16
N ASP A 20 -16.91 13.22 3.04
CA ASP A 20 -16.63 13.95 1.82
C ASP A 20 -17.30 13.18 0.66
N PRO A 21 -18.13 13.84 -0.18
CA PRO A 21 -18.80 13.19 -1.31
C PRO A 21 -17.86 12.55 -2.33
N SER A 22 -16.57 12.91 -2.34
CA SER A 22 -15.56 12.28 -3.18
C SER A 22 -15.16 10.89 -2.68
N ILE A 23 -15.42 10.53 -1.42
CA ILE A 23 -15.10 9.21 -0.88
C ILE A 23 -16.19 8.22 -1.32
N VAL A 24 -15.83 7.31 -2.22
CA VAL A 24 -16.74 6.29 -2.76
C VAL A 24 -16.67 5.00 -1.95
N LEU A 25 -15.46 4.61 -1.53
CA LEU A 25 -15.25 3.48 -0.63
C LEU A 25 -14.39 3.95 0.55
N GLN A 26 -15.02 4.01 1.74
CA GLN A 26 -14.39 4.47 2.97
C GLN A 26 -13.65 3.35 3.71
N ALA A 27 -12.79 3.72 4.66
CA ALA A 27 -12.15 2.75 5.53
C ALA A 27 -13.19 2.08 6.45
N ASP A 28 -13.26 0.75 6.39
CA ASP A 28 -14.06 -0.07 7.32
C ASP A 28 -13.40 -1.44 7.54
N VAL A 29 -13.92 -2.22 8.49
CA VAL A 29 -13.49 -3.60 8.73
C VAL A 29 -13.75 -4.44 7.48
N GLY A 30 -12.70 -5.05 6.95
CA GLY A 30 -12.77 -5.93 5.77
C GLY A 30 -12.73 -5.20 4.44
N VAL A 31 -12.51 -3.87 4.45
CA VAL A 31 -12.24 -3.09 3.23
C VAL A 31 -10.75 -3.15 2.92
N ASP A 32 -10.40 -3.64 1.73
CA ASP A 32 -9.00 -3.83 1.32
C ASP A 32 -8.36 -2.55 0.78
N ALA A 33 -9.11 -1.62 0.20
CA ALA A 33 -8.57 -0.33 -0.27
C ALA A 33 -9.63 0.77 -0.21
N ALA A 34 -9.19 2.02 -0.06
CA ALA A 34 -10.08 3.17 -0.19
C ALA A 34 -10.25 3.56 -1.66
N ALA A 35 -11.42 4.09 -2.04
CA ALA A 35 -11.66 4.61 -3.39
C ALA A 35 -12.14 6.06 -3.32
N ILE A 36 -11.45 6.98 -4.01
CA ILE A 36 -11.71 8.43 -3.99
C ILE A 36 -11.93 8.94 -5.42
N LYS A 37 -13.01 9.71 -5.64
CA LYS A 37 -13.31 10.39 -6.89
C LYS A 37 -12.49 11.67 -7.03
N VAL A 38 -11.58 11.72 -8.00
CA VAL A 38 -10.69 12.88 -8.22
C VAL A 38 -11.19 13.78 -9.37
N CYS A 39 -11.97 13.23 -10.30
CA CYS A 39 -12.70 13.92 -11.38
C CYS A 39 -13.98 13.15 -11.69
N ASP A 40 -14.77 13.57 -12.69
CA ASP A 40 -16.09 12.99 -12.99
C ASP A 40 -16.11 11.46 -13.16
N GLU A 41 -15.02 10.86 -13.66
CA GLU A 41 -14.94 9.42 -13.98
C GLU A 41 -13.74 8.68 -13.40
N VAL A 42 -12.83 9.39 -12.69
CA VAL A 42 -11.59 8.77 -12.19
C VAL A 42 -11.72 8.54 -10.69
N LEU A 43 -11.85 7.26 -10.34
CA LEU A 43 -11.70 6.79 -8.98
C LEU A 43 -10.26 6.35 -8.76
N VAL A 44 -9.68 6.73 -7.63
CA VAL A 44 -8.35 6.29 -7.23
C VAL A 44 -8.49 5.30 -6.08
N GLY A 45 -8.13 4.05 -6.36
CA GLY A 45 -7.92 3.03 -5.34
C GLY A 45 -6.59 3.29 -4.64
N VAL A 46 -6.54 3.31 -3.31
CA VAL A 46 -5.31 3.55 -2.53
C VAL A 46 -5.21 2.56 -1.38
N HIS A 47 -4.06 1.90 -1.26
CA HIS A 47 -3.78 0.99 -0.15
C HIS A 47 -2.30 1.02 0.30
N PRO A 48 -2.01 1.34 1.57
CA PRO A 48 -0.69 1.14 2.17
C PRO A 48 -0.55 -0.23 2.85
N ASP A 49 0.48 -1.01 2.50
CA ASP A 49 0.80 -2.28 3.17
C ASP A 49 2.23 -2.30 3.76
N PRO A 50 2.39 -2.49 5.08
CA PRO A 50 3.68 -2.74 5.72
C PRO A 50 4.13 -4.22 5.61
N ILE A 51 5.20 -4.46 4.85
CA ILE A 51 5.87 -5.77 4.77
C ILE A 51 7.05 -5.82 5.74
N SER A 52 6.91 -6.64 6.79
CA SER A 52 7.95 -6.78 7.84
C SER A 52 8.36 -8.24 8.14
N GLY A 53 7.59 -9.22 7.65
CA GLY A 53 7.79 -10.64 7.97
C GLY A 53 8.68 -11.40 6.97
N ALA A 54 8.84 -10.90 5.75
CA ALA A 54 9.37 -11.66 4.63
C ALA A 54 10.69 -11.08 4.10
N ILE A 55 11.74 -11.10 4.92
CA ILE A 55 13.04 -10.46 4.61
C ILE A 55 13.59 -10.88 3.23
N LYS A 56 13.56 -12.18 2.90
CA LYS A 56 14.09 -12.71 1.62
C LYS A 56 13.33 -12.23 0.37
N HIS A 57 12.07 -11.83 0.52
CA HIS A 57 11.20 -11.44 -0.60
C HIS A 57 10.63 -10.04 -0.41
N LEU A 58 11.24 -9.25 0.47
CA LEU A 58 10.72 -7.98 0.95
C LEU A 58 10.32 -7.05 -0.20
N GLY A 59 11.23 -6.83 -1.14
CA GLY A 59 10.99 -5.96 -2.29
C GLY A 59 9.94 -6.48 -3.29
N THR A 60 9.84 -7.80 -3.50
CA THR A 60 8.80 -8.33 -4.41
C THR A 60 7.42 -8.23 -3.77
N LEU A 61 7.31 -8.66 -2.51
CA LEU A 61 6.03 -8.69 -1.79
C LEU A 61 5.50 -7.29 -1.51
N SER A 62 6.39 -6.31 -1.30
CA SER A 62 6.01 -4.91 -1.15
C SER A 62 5.42 -4.27 -2.40
N ILE A 63 5.46 -4.96 -3.55
CA ILE A 63 4.76 -4.54 -4.76
C ILE A 63 3.52 -5.40 -4.95
N VAL A 64 3.67 -6.73 -4.89
CA VAL A 64 2.59 -7.67 -5.24
C VAL A 64 1.39 -7.56 -4.29
N ILE A 65 1.62 -7.44 -2.99
CA ILE A 65 0.54 -7.43 -1.99
C ILE A 65 -0.31 -6.14 -2.09
N PRO A 66 0.25 -4.93 -1.97
CA PRO A 66 -0.59 -3.73 -2.08
C PRO A 66 -1.18 -3.56 -3.49
N ALA A 67 -0.54 -4.07 -4.54
CA ALA A 67 -1.13 -4.12 -5.88
C ALA A 67 -2.39 -4.99 -5.93
N ASN A 68 -2.34 -6.17 -5.28
CA ASN A 68 -3.49 -7.07 -5.20
C ASN A 68 -4.67 -6.39 -4.50
N ASP A 69 -4.44 -5.71 -3.39
CA ASP A 69 -5.51 -5.09 -2.61
C ASP A 69 -6.19 -3.95 -3.37
N VAL A 70 -5.43 -3.16 -4.13
CA VAL A 70 -6.00 -2.17 -5.07
C VAL A 70 -6.76 -2.85 -6.22
N ALA A 71 -6.28 -3.99 -6.73
CA ALA A 71 -6.96 -4.74 -7.78
C ALA A 71 -8.26 -5.40 -7.30
N MET A 72 -8.35 -5.79 -6.03
CA MET A 72 -9.54 -6.43 -5.45
C MET A 72 -10.76 -5.51 -5.40
N ILE A 73 -10.56 -4.19 -5.40
CA ILE A 73 -11.65 -3.21 -5.53
C ILE A 73 -11.91 -2.81 -6.99
N GLY A 74 -11.31 -3.49 -7.97
CA GLY A 74 -11.50 -3.21 -9.40
C GLY A 74 -10.64 -2.08 -9.96
N ALA A 75 -9.63 -1.60 -9.23
CA ALA A 75 -8.70 -0.57 -9.71
C ALA A 75 -7.44 -1.16 -10.32
N TYR A 76 -6.91 -0.51 -11.37
CA TYR A 76 -5.67 -0.93 -12.00
C TYR A 76 -4.46 -0.32 -11.26
N PRO A 77 -3.69 -1.10 -10.48
CA PRO A 77 -2.58 -0.57 -9.68
C PRO A 77 -1.43 -0.15 -10.59
N LYS A 78 -1.27 1.16 -10.79
CA LYS A 78 -0.29 1.71 -11.75
C LYS A 78 0.88 2.38 -11.06
N PHE A 79 0.64 3.03 -9.93
CA PHE A 79 1.61 3.90 -9.27
C PHE A 79 1.85 3.44 -7.83
N PHE A 80 3.09 3.59 -7.38
CA PHE A 80 3.54 3.13 -6.08
C PHE A 80 4.42 4.19 -5.44
N THR A 81 4.29 4.36 -4.12
CA THR A 81 5.29 5.03 -3.28
C THR A 81 5.73 4.10 -2.18
N SER A 82 7.02 4.05 -1.85
CA SER A 82 7.52 3.14 -0.81
C SER A 82 8.34 3.86 0.25
N VAL A 83 8.06 3.58 1.51
CA VAL A 83 8.92 3.91 2.64
C VAL A 83 9.74 2.68 2.99
N ILE A 84 11.07 2.80 3.02
CA ILE A 84 11.99 1.74 3.42
C ILE A 84 12.67 2.14 4.73
N LEU A 85 12.38 1.40 5.79
CA LEU A 85 12.99 1.59 7.11
C LEU A 85 14.01 0.50 7.33
N LEU A 86 15.26 0.88 7.58
CA LEU A 86 16.36 -0.06 7.83
C LEU A 86 16.92 0.15 9.26
N PRO A 87 17.33 -0.91 9.96
CA PRO A 87 18.16 -0.77 11.16
C PRO A 87 19.44 0.03 10.86
N GLU A 88 19.92 0.85 11.81
CA GLU A 88 21.12 1.71 11.64
C GLU A 88 22.38 0.96 11.20
N ASN A 89 22.49 -0.32 11.54
CA ASN A 89 23.63 -1.17 11.19
C ASN A 89 23.43 -1.98 9.90
N SER A 90 22.41 -1.64 9.10
CA SER A 90 22.17 -2.30 7.82
C SER A 90 23.15 -1.84 6.76
N ASP A 91 23.53 -2.76 5.87
CA ASP A 91 24.34 -2.45 4.70
C ASP A 91 23.49 -1.76 3.62
N GLU A 92 24.07 -0.82 2.88
CA GLU A 92 23.47 -0.22 1.69
C GLU A 92 23.21 -1.27 0.59
N GLU A 93 23.99 -2.37 0.54
CA GLU A 93 23.74 -3.49 -0.38
C GLU A 93 22.31 -4.06 -0.18
N LEU A 94 21.78 -4.02 1.04
CA LEU A 94 20.42 -4.45 1.32
C LEU A 94 19.38 -3.59 0.62
N VAL A 95 19.64 -2.28 0.48
CA VAL A 95 18.77 -1.36 -0.28
C VAL A 95 18.77 -1.74 -1.76
N ASP A 96 19.92 -2.06 -2.35
CA ASP A 96 19.98 -2.53 -3.74
C ASP A 96 19.20 -3.83 -3.92
N ILE A 97 19.38 -4.81 -3.04
CA ILE A 97 18.67 -6.09 -3.10
C ILE A 97 17.15 -5.88 -3.06
N ILE A 98 16.66 -5.05 -2.13
CA ILE A 98 15.23 -4.75 -1.96
C ILE A 98 14.71 -4.03 -3.22
N THR A 99 15.34 -2.93 -3.62
CA THR A 99 14.85 -2.08 -4.71
C THR A 99 14.98 -2.74 -6.07
N SER A 100 16.02 -3.54 -6.30
CA SER A 100 16.15 -4.38 -7.50
C SER A 100 15.01 -5.40 -7.60
N SER A 101 14.56 -5.97 -6.48
CA SER A 101 13.40 -6.88 -6.48
C SER A 101 12.07 -6.15 -6.69
N MET A 102 11.90 -4.96 -6.10
CA MET A 102 10.76 -4.09 -6.37
C MET A 102 10.67 -3.76 -7.86
N ARG A 103 11.80 -3.33 -8.46
CA ARG A 103 11.88 -3.00 -9.89
C ARG A 103 11.43 -4.16 -10.76
N ARG A 104 11.95 -5.37 -10.52
CA ARG A 104 11.54 -6.58 -11.27
C ARG A 104 10.03 -6.85 -11.13
N ALA A 105 9.46 -6.69 -9.93
CA ALA A 105 8.04 -6.86 -9.72
C ALA A 105 7.22 -5.80 -10.48
N LEU A 106 7.57 -4.51 -10.34
CA LEU A 106 6.92 -3.41 -11.05
C LEU A 106 6.92 -3.61 -12.58
N SER A 107 8.07 -3.99 -13.14
CA SER A 107 8.20 -4.25 -14.58
C SER A 107 7.26 -5.35 -15.07
N ARG A 108 7.02 -6.40 -14.27
CA ARG A 108 6.10 -7.49 -14.65
C ARG A 108 4.64 -7.02 -14.77
N TYR A 109 4.25 -5.99 -14.03
CA TYR A 109 2.89 -5.46 -14.05
C TYR A 109 2.74 -4.18 -14.89
N GLY A 110 3.83 -3.70 -15.51
CA GLY A 110 3.85 -2.41 -16.20
C GLY A 110 3.59 -1.23 -15.26
N ALA A 111 3.91 -1.37 -13.96
CA ALA A 111 3.68 -0.38 -12.93
C ALA A 111 4.93 0.49 -12.67
N LEU A 112 4.74 1.62 -11.97
CA LEU A 112 5.77 2.63 -11.76
C LEU A 112 5.90 2.99 -10.28
N MET A 113 7.15 3.05 -9.79
CA MET A 113 7.48 3.71 -8.54
C MET A 113 7.58 5.22 -8.82
N VAL A 114 6.79 6.04 -8.13
CA VAL A 114 6.71 7.49 -8.37
C VAL A 114 7.21 8.35 -7.20
N GLY A 115 7.60 7.72 -6.10
CA GLY A 115 8.17 8.41 -4.95
C GLY A 115 8.45 7.47 -3.80
N GLY A 116 8.92 8.02 -2.69
CA GLY A 116 9.23 7.23 -1.51
C GLY A 116 10.09 7.96 -0.49
N HIS A 117 10.44 7.25 0.56
CA HIS A 117 11.37 7.68 1.60
C HIS A 117 12.23 6.49 2.02
N THR A 118 13.52 6.69 2.25
CA THR A 118 14.43 5.65 2.72
C THR A 118 15.21 6.20 3.88
N GLU A 119 15.17 5.51 5.02
CA GLU A 119 15.89 5.93 6.22
C GLU A 119 16.49 4.74 6.97
N PHE A 120 17.64 5.00 7.59
CA PHE A 120 18.21 4.16 8.63
C PHE A 120 17.74 4.71 9.98
N THR A 121 17.23 3.83 10.85
CA THR A 121 16.60 4.22 12.12
C THR A 121 16.74 3.12 13.18
N ASP A 122 16.86 3.52 14.44
CA ASP A 122 16.84 2.64 15.61
C ASP A 122 15.44 2.09 15.94
N SER A 123 14.40 2.63 15.28
CA SER A 123 13.00 2.30 15.52
C SER A 123 12.60 0.92 15.00
N VAL A 124 13.41 0.31 14.11
CA VAL A 124 13.16 -1.02 13.56
C VAL A 124 14.33 -1.96 13.82
N LYS A 125 14.03 -3.20 14.21
CA LYS A 125 15.04 -4.26 14.45
C LYS A 125 15.38 -5.08 13.20
N ARG A 126 14.62 -4.89 12.12
CA ARG A 126 14.77 -5.56 10.82
C ARG A 126 14.25 -4.61 9.73
N PRO A 127 14.68 -4.77 8.47
CA PRO A 127 14.16 -3.94 7.39
C PRO A 127 12.65 -4.12 7.23
N ILE A 128 11.96 -3.01 7.00
CA ILE A 128 10.51 -2.97 6.74
C ILE A 128 10.30 -2.09 5.51
N THR A 129 9.38 -2.49 4.64
CA THR A 129 8.89 -1.63 3.57
C THR A 129 7.42 -1.35 3.82
N ILE A 130 7.00 -0.10 3.61
CA ILE A 130 5.62 0.33 3.67
C ILE A 130 5.32 0.90 2.30
N THR A 131 4.62 0.13 1.47
CA THR A 131 4.34 0.57 0.10
C THR A 131 2.87 0.91 -0.03
N THR A 132 2.62 2.11 -0.55
CA THR A 132 1.29 2.52 -0.99
C THR A 132 1.16 2.27 -2.47
N ALA A 133 0.22 1.40 -2.85
CA ALA A 133 -0.21 1.24 -4.23
C ALA A 133 -1.41 2.15 -4.49
N PHE A 134 -1.46 2.72 -5.69
CA PHE A 134 -2.62 3.44 -6.15
C PHE A 134 -2.81 3.36 -7.67
N GLY A 135 -4.05 3.51 -8.08
CA GLY A 135 -4.47 3.18 -9.43
C GLY A 135 -5.84 3.75 -9.75
N HIS A 136 -6.17 3.82 -11.03
CA HIS A 136 -7.47 4.32 -11.46
C HIS A 136 -8.46 3.18 -11.69
N THR A 137 -9.74 3.47 -11.50
CA THR A 137 -10.86 2.65 -11.99
C THR A 137 -11.98 3.52 -12.55
N LYS A 138 -12.90 2.89 -13.29
CA LYS A 138 -14.17 3.49 -13.70
C LYS A 138 -15.25 3.10 -12.69
N ASN A 139 -16.23 3.97 -12.44
CA ASN A 139 -17.31 3.75 -11.46
C ASN A 139 -18.01 2.38 -11.60
N GLU A 140 -18.20 1.90 -12.83
CA GLU A 140 -18.90 0.64 -13.13
C GLU A 140 -18.11 -0.62 -12.76
N GLN A 141 -16.83 -0.48 -12.42
CA GLN A 141 -15.89 -1.60 -12.19
C GLN A 141 -15.59 -1.83 -10.70
N LEU A 142 -16.12 -1.00 -9.80
CA LEU A 142 -16.03 -1.25 -8.36
C LEU A 142 -16.85 -2.49 -7.99
N SER A 143 -16.19 -3.58 -7.62
CA SER A 143 -16.86 -4.76 -7.08
C SER A 143 -17.28 -4.53 -5.63
N GLY A 144 -18.59 -4.58 -5.35
CA GLY A 144 -19.12 -4.61 -3.98
C GLY A 144 -19.67 -3.30 -3.41
N CYS A 145 -20.06 -2.34 -4.26
CA CYS A 145 -21.04 -1.31 -3.88
C CYS A 145 -22.47 -1.80 -4.17
#